data_AF-A0A1C3ED39-F1
#
_entry.id   AF-A0A1C3ED39-F1
#
_cell.length_a   1.000
_cell.length_b   1.000
_cell.length_c   1.000
_cell.angle_alpha   90.00
_cell.angle_beta   90.00
_cell.angle_gamma   90.00
#
_symmetry.space_group_name_H-M   'P 1'
#
loop_
_entity.id
_entity.type
_entity.pdbx_description
1 polymer ?
#
loop_
_entity_poly.entity_id
_entity_poly.type
_entity_poly.pdbx_seq_one_letter_code
_entity_poly.pdbx_strand_id
1 'polypeptide(L)'
;MRSISEAVTKLGKADTTTIRNHLISNDFQLAGYKGRKLTYRTWNGQLRQPVPLFHDQALVTSAPFDGFLHPHNELDTLGIDRPQSQCRIFRQKDSL
;
A
#
# COMPACT_ATOMS: atom_id res chain seq x y z
N MET A 1 -12.40 5.25 9.19
CA MET A 1 -11.12 4.84 8.56
C MET A 1 -10.78 5.83 7.44
N ARG A 2 -9.57 6.41 7.40
CA ARG A 2 -9.26 7.53 6.49
C ARG A 2 -9.18 7.15 5.00
N SER A 3 -8.66 5.97 4.67
CA SER A 3 -8.56 5.51 3.26
C SER A 3 -9.91 5.39 2.56
N ILE A 4 -10.91 4.86 3.27
CA ILE A 4 -12.28 4.76 2.77
C ILE A 4 -12.88 6.15 2.55
N SER A 5 -12.74 7.06 3.52
CA SER A 5 -13.23 8.44 3.39
C SER A 5 -12.59 9.15 2.20
N GLU A 6 -11.28 9.01 2.02
CA GLU A 6 -10.57 9.58 0.85
C GLU A 6 -11.14 9.03 -0.47
N ALA A 7 -11.35 7.72 -0.56
CA ALA A 7 -11.92 7.10 -1.75
C ALA A 7 -13.36 7.56 -2.02
N VAL A 8 -14.21 7.64 -1.00
CA VAL A 8 -15.59 8.13 -1.12
C VAL A 8 -15.60 9.58 -1.59
N THR A 9 -14.78 10.45 -0.98
CA THR A 9 -14.67 11.86 -1.37
C THR A 9 -14.16 12.01 -2.80
N LYS A 10 -13.20 11.19 -3.22
CA LYS A 10 -12.64 11.22 -4.58
C LYS A 10 -13.64 10.76 -5.64
N LEU A 11 -14.40 9.71 -5.34
CA LEU A 11 -15.30 9.05 -6.30
C LEU A 11 -16.72 9.63 -6.31
N GLY A 12 -17.15 10.28 -5.23
CA GLY A 12 -18.54 10.73 -5.06
C GLY A 12 -19.54 9.56 -4.92
N LYS A 13 -19.06 8.36 -4.58
CA LYS A 13 -19.86 7.13 -4.49
C LYS A 13 -19.59 6.39 -3.19
N ALA A 14 -20.60 5.70 -2.69
CA ALA A 14 -20.55 4.90 -1.46
C ALA A 14 -20.63 3.39 -1.72
N ASP A 15 -20.55 2.94 -2.98
CA ASP A 15 -20.66 1.53 -3.31
C ASP A 15 -19.36 0.76 -3.03
N THR A 16 -19.49 -0.41 -2.43
CA THR A 16 -18.35 -1.17 -1.90
C THR A 16 -17.41 -1.65 -3.00
N THR A 17 -17.94 -2.04 -4.15
CA THR A 17 -17.15 -2.56 -5.28
C THR A 17 -16.30 -1.46 -5.91
N THR A 18 -16.87 -0.28 -6.19
CA THR A 18 -16.11 0.85 -6.76
C THR A 18 -15.07 1.36 -5.77
N ILE A 19 -15.42 1.50 -4.49
CA ILE A 19 -14.45 1.90 -3.45
C ILE A 19 -13.31 0.89 -3.39
N ARG A 20 -13.61 -0.41 -3.31
CA ARG A 20 -12.59 -1.46 -3.24
C ARG A 20 -11.67 -1.44 -4.46
N ASN A 21 -12.25 -1.36 -5.66
CA ASN A 21 -11.49 -1.34 -6.91
C ASN A 21 -10.58 -0.12 -7.00
N HIS A 22 -11.05 1.04 -6.53
CA HIS A 22 -10.24 2.25 -6.47
C HIS A 22 -9.12 2.12 -5.45
N LEU A 23 -9.40 1.64 -4.22
CA LEU A 23 -8.39 1.49 -3.16
C LEU A 23 -7.18 0.64 -3.59
N ILE A 24 -7.39 -0.37 -4.44
CA ILE A 24 -6.32 -1.24 -4.94
C ILE A 24 -5.78 -0.82 -6.32
N SER A 25 -6.30 0.25 -6.94
CA SER A 25 -5.79 0.75 -8.21
C SER A 25 -4.52 1.58 -8.02
N ASN A 26 -3.81 1.80 -9.12
CA ASN A 26 -2.64 2.68 -9.13
C ASN A 26 -3.01 4.17 -8.95
N ASP A 27 -4.30 4.52 -9.05
CA ASP A 27 -4.79 5.90 -8.93
C ASP A 27 -5.03 6.31 -7.47
N PHE A 28 -5.19 5.34 -6.57
CA PHE A 28 -5.40 5.63 -5.16
C PHE A 28 -4.09 5.93 -4.45
N GLN A 29 -4.07 7.06 -3.74
CA GLN A 29 -2.93 7.50 -2.94
C GLN A 29 -3.46 8.14 -1.67
N LEU A 30 -2.99 7.66 -0.52
CA LEU A 30 -3.30 8.25 0.77
C LEU A 30 -2.08 9.04 1.27
N ALA A 31 -2.28 10.33 1.51
CA ALA A 31 -1.30 11.17 2.20
C ALA A 31 -1.28 10.80 3.69
N GLY A 32 -0.42 9.85 4.06
CA GLY A 32 -0.43 9.26 5.41
C GLY A 32 0.90 9.26 6.15
N TYR A 33 2.05 9.44 5.49
CA TYR A 33 3.33 9.36 6.17
C TYR A 33 4.36 10.34 5.62
N LYS A 34 4.68 11.41 6.38
CA LYS A 34 5.79 12.37 6.19
C LYS A 34 6.38 12.44 4.76
N GLY A 35 5.55 12.71 3.76
CA GLY A 35 5.98 12.88 2.35
C GLY A 35 5.94 11.65 1.43
N ARG A 36 5.78 10.42 1.94
CA ARG A 36 5.55 9.22 1.12
C ARG A 36 4.05 8.92 0.99
N LYS A 37 3.62 8.65 -0.24
CA LYS A 37 2.25 8.23 -0.56
C LYS A 37 2.05 6.79 -0.10
N LEU A 38 0.96 6.53 0.61
CA LEU A 38 0.55 5.19 1.00
C LEU A 38 -0.36 4.61 -0.07
N THR A 39 -0.12 3.37 -0.47
CA THR A 39 -0.90 2.63 -1.48
C THR A 39 -1.14 1.20 -1.01
N TYR A 40 -2.05 0.47 -1.65
CA TYR A 40 -2.29 -0.94 -1.33
C TYR A 40 -1.63 -1.86 -2.37
N ARG A 41 -1.08 -2.98 -1.91
CA ARG A 41 -0.54 -4.06 -2.76
C ARG A 41 -1.67 -4.73 -3.51
N THR A 42 -1.51 -4.87 -4.83
CA THR A 42 -2.51 -5.45 -5.71
C THR A 42 -2.67 -6.96 -5.54
N TRP A 43 -1.70 -7.67 -4.93
CA TRP A 43 -1.75 -9.13 -4.81
C TRP A 43 -2.26 -9.65 -3.47
N ASN A 44 -2.24 -8.84 -2.42
CA ASN A 44 -2.68 -9.26 -1.07
C ASN A 44 -3.47 -8.17 -0.31
N GLY A 45 -3.65 -6.98 -0.89
CA GLY A 45 -4.40 -5.89 -0.26
C GLY A 45 -3.70 -5.24 0.94
N GLN A 46 -2.42 -5.51 1.16
CA GLN A 46 -1.67 -4.94 2.28
C GLN A 46 -1.28 -3.48 1.97
N LEU A 47 -1.38 -2.62 2.98
CA LEU A 47 -0.94 -1.23 2.90
C LEU A 47 0.60 -1.16 2.80
N ARG A 48 1.10 -0.48 1.78
CA ARG A 48 2.50 -0.06 1.67
C ARG A 48 2.71 1.16 2.54
N GLN A 49 3.34 0.96 3.68
CA GLN A 49 3.72 2.03 4.59
C GLN A 49 5.15 1.81 5.09
N PRO A 50 5.91 2.89 5.33
CA PRO A 50 7.19 2.77 5.99
C PRO A 50 7.05 2.20 7.41
N VAL A 51 8.02 1.38 7.82
CA VAL A 51 8.03 0.78 9.16
C VAL A 51 9.09 1.48 10.01
N PRO A 52 8.70 2.22 11.05
CA PRO A 52 9.66 2.95 11.88
C PRO A 52 10.45 2.00 12.79
N LEU A 53 11.76 2.22 12.89
CA LEU A 53 12.66 1.56 13.82
C LEU A 53 12.99 2.53 14.95
N PHE A 54 12.62 2.17 16.17
CA PHE A 54 12.82 2.98 17.36
C PHE A 54 13.91 2.38 18.26
N HIS A 55 14.68 3.27 18.87
CA HIS A 55 15.34 3.04 20.15
C HIS A 55 14.42 3.55 21.27
N ASP A 56 14.72 3.23 22.52
CA ASP A 56 13.91 3.57 23.69
C ASP A 56 13.48 5.05 23.76
N GLN A 57 14.32 5.96 23.29
CA GLN A 57 14.13 7.40 23.38
C GLN A 57 13.87 8.10 22.04
N ALA A 58 14.06 7.43 20.90
CA ALA A 58 14.00 8.12 19.60
C ALA A 58 13.71 7.19 18.41
N LEU A 59 13.14 7.78 17.36
CA LEU A 59 13.11 7.18 16.03
C LEU A 59 14.54 7.18 15.47
N VAL A 60 15.07 6.00 15.19
CA VAL A 60 16.40 5.84 14.58
C VAL A 60 16.30 6.03 13.08
N THR A 61 15.37 5.32 12.44
CA THR A 61 15.17 5.34 10.98
C THR A 61 13.82 4.71 10.62
N SER A 62 13.46 4.66 9.34
CA SER A 62 12.23 4.03 8.84
C SER A 62 12.56 3.15 7.65
N ALA A 63 12.16 1.87 7.72
CA ALA A 63 12.29 0.95 6.60
C ALA A 63 11.29 1.29 5.48
N PRO A 64 11.60 0.97 4.21
CA PRO A 64 12.83 0.35 3.69
C PRO A 64 14.05 1.28 3.80
N PHE A 65 15.23 0.69 4.01
CA PHE A 65 16.48 1.43 4.17
C PHE A 65 17.18 1.65 2.83
N ASP A 66 17.99 2.70 2.73
CA ASP A 66 18.78 2.97 1.53
C ASP A 66 19.66 1.76 1.17
N GLY A 67 19.68 1.40 -0.11
CA GLY A 67 20.36 0.22 -0.63
C GLY A 67 19.50 -1.06 -0.68
N PHE A 68 18.34 -1.09 -0.02
CA PHE A 68 17.41 -2.21 -0.05
C PHE A 68 16.34 -2.02 -1.13
N LEU A 69 16.75 -2.25 -2.38
CA LEU A 69 15.93 -2.09 -3.56
C LEU A 69 14.94 -3.25 -3.75
N HIS A 70 13.78 -2.94 -4.31
CA HIS A 70 12.82 -3.92 -4.80
C HIS A 70 12.43 -3.55 -6.24
N PRO A 71 12.26 -4.52 -7.17
CA PRO A 71 12.14 -4.24 -8.60
C PRO A 71 11.02 -3.28 -9.00
N HIS A 72 9.93 -3.22 -8.22
CA HIS A 72 8.74 -2.44 -8.56
C HIS A 72 8.47 -1.28 -7.60
N ASN A 73 8.76 -1.45 -6.31
CA ASN A 73 8.48 -0.47 -5.28
C ASN A 73 9.28 -0.82 -4.03
N GLU A 74 10.12 0.08 -3.54
CA GLU A 74 10.95 -0.17 -2.35
C GLU A 74 10.15 -0.52 -1.09
N LEU A 75 8.89 -0.06 -0.97
CA LEU A 75 8.01 -0.44 0.14
C LEU A 75 7.60 -1.93 0.10
N ASP A 76 7.99 -2.63 -0.97
CA ASP A 76 7.79 -4.06 -1.16
C ASP A 76 8.97 -4.92 -0.68
N THR A 77 10.07 -4.31 -0.23
CA THR A 77 11.26 -5.04 0.27
C THR A 77 10.98 -5.84 1.55
N LEU A 78 9.94 -5.50 2.31
CA LEU A 78 9.54 -6.23 3.53
C LEU A 78 8.24 -7.02 3.33
N GLY A 79 8.19 -8.22 3.91
CA GLY A 79 7.02 -9.09 3.88
C GLY A 79 6.97 -10.03 2.67
N ILE A 80 5.80 -10.64 2.45
CA ILE A 80 5.59 -11.63 1.38
C ILE A 80 5.45 -10.93 0.03
N ASP A 81 6.36 -11.24 -0.88
CA ASP A 81 6.36 -10.68 -2.23
C ASP A 81 5.27 -11.30 -3.13
N ARG A 82 4.94 -10.65 -4.26
CA ARG A 82 3.95 -11.08 -5.25
C ARG A 82 4.06 -12.56 -5.67
N PRO A 83 5.24 -13.11 -6.05
CA PRO A 83 5.34 -14.51 -6.47
C PRO A 83 5.14 -15.50 -5.32
N GLN A 84 5.36 -15.08 -4.08
CA GLN A 84 5.20 -15.92 -2.89
C GLN A 84 3.76 -15.88 -2.34
N SER A 85 2.98 -14.86 -2.70
CA SER A 85 1.63 -14.66 -2.20
C SER A 85 0.65 -15.74 -2.67
N GLN A 86 0.07 -16.45 -1.70
CA GLN A 86 -1.03 -17.39 -1.95
C GLN A 86 -2.41 -16.72 -1.97
N CYS A 87 -2.50 -15.41 -1.71
CA CYS A 87 -3.77 -14.69 -1.70
C CYS A 87 -4.41 -14.71 -3.10
N ARG A 88 -5.69 -15.11 -3.17
CA ARG A 88 -6.48 -15.18 -4.41
C ARG A 88 -7.56 -14.09 -4.48
N ILE A 89 -7.78 -13.34 -3.40
CA ILE A 89 -8.90 -12.38 -3.25
C ILE A 89 -8.60 -11.05 -3.96
N PHE A 90 -7.34 -10.61 -4.00
CA PHE A 90 -6.95 -9.29 -4.52
C PHE A 90 -6.36 -9.32 -5.92
N ARG A 91 -6.03 -10.50 -6.45
CA ARG A 91 -5.34 -10.63 -7.73
C ARG A 91 -6.21 -10.04 -8.86
N GLN A 92 -5.82 -8.87 -9.38
CA GLN A 92 -6.39 -8.36 -10.62
C GLN A 92 -6.07 -9.36 -11.74
N LYS A 93 -7.07 -9.68 -12.57
CA LYS A 93 -6.81 -10.37 -13.83
C LYS A 93 -5.94 -9.43 -14.65
N ASP A 94 -4.66 -9.76 -14.79
CA ASP A 94 -3.78 -9.10 -15.76
C ASP A 94 -4.48 -9.28 -17.12
N SER A 95 -4.99 -8.18 -17.71
CA SER A 95 -5.61 -8.22 -19.03
C SER A 95 -4.52 -8.58 -20.02
N LEU A 96 -4.58 -9.80 -20.56
CA LEU A 96 -4.06 -10.09 -21.89
C LEU A 96 -4.98 -9.42 -22.92
#